data_AF-A0A4Z0GW23-F1
#
_entry.id   AF-A0A4Z0GW23-F1
#
_cell.length_a   1.000
_cell.length_b   1.000
_cell.length_c   1.000
_cell.angle_alpha   90.00
_cell.angle_beta   90.00
_cell.angle_gamma   90.00
#
_symmetry.space_group_name_H-M   'P 1'
#
loop_
_entity.id
_entity.type
_entity.pdbx_description
1 polymer ?
#
loop_
_entity_poly.entity_id
_entity_poly.type
_entity_poly.pdbx_seq_one_letter_code
_entity_poly.pdbx_strand_id
1 'polypeptide(L)'
;MKEGLMQKIANYLEDWCGDSAERIMTEVNAFGDTEVDSIFFLEIIGPLEDELGVTVKVKDIHSNVKSSFKEFCELMDKLLKEKGDDLN
;
A
#
# COMPACT_ATOMS: atom_id res chain seq x y z
N MET A 1 12.01 -1.60 -2.24
CA MET A 1 10.77 -1.66 -1.44
C MET A 1 10.95 -2.68 -0.33
N LYS A 2 10.54 -2.39 0.91
CA LYS A 2 10.71 -3.33 2.03
C LYS A 2 9.64 -4.42 1.95
N GLU A 3 10.05 -5.69 1.93
CA GLU A 3 9.15 -6.85 1.89
C GLU A 3 8.10 -6.82 3.02
N GLY A 4 8.49 -6.38 4.22
CA GLY A 4 7.57 -6.21 5.34
C GLY A 4 6.49 -5.15 5.15
N LEU A 5 6.71 -4.12 4.31
CA LEU A 5 5.68 -3.12 3.99
C LEU A 5 4.64 -3.70 3.02
N MET A 6 5.10 -4.42 2.00
CA MET A 6 4.21 -5.11 1.06
C MET A 6 3.32 -6.11 1.79
N GLN A 7 3.90 -6.99 2.61
CA GLN A 7 3.13 -7.97 3.36
C GLN A 7 2.11 -7.29 4.30
N LYS A 8 2.50 -6.18 4.95
CA LYS A 8 1.56 -5.43 5.79
C LYS A 8 0.37 -4.93 4.99
N ILE A 9 0.61 -4.25 3.87
CA ILE A 9 -0.48 -3.71 3.03
C ILE A 9 -1.36 -4.83 2.49
N ALA A 10 -0.78 -5.96 2.08
CA ALA A 10 -1.52 -7.13 1.65
C ALA A 10 -2.44 -7.67 2.77
N ASN A 11 -1.96 -7.73 4.01
CA ASN A 11 -2.79 -8.13 5.16
C ASN A 11 -3.94 -7.14 5.42
N TYR A 12 -3.71 -5.83 5.24
CA TYR A 12 -4.78 -4.84 5.34
C TYR A 12 -5.87 -5.05 4.27
N LEU A 13 -5.47 -5.34 3.03
CA LEU A 13 -6.42 -5.67 1.96
C LEU A 13 -7.22 -6.94 2.27
N GLU A 14 -6.61 -7.93 2.91
CA GLU A 14 -7.31 -9.13 3.35
C GLU A 14 -8.29 -8.83 4.49
N ASP A 15 -7.82 -8.18 5.55
CA ASP A 15 -8.60 -7.93 6.76
C ASP A 15 -9.79 -6.98 6.52
N TRP A 16 -9.63 -5.99 5.65
CA TRP A 16 -10.64 -4.94 5.43
C TRP A 16 -11.48 -5.14 4.18
N CYS A 17 -10.90 -5.71 3.12
CA CYS A 17 -11.54 -5.80 1.81
C CYS A 17 -11.79 -7.25 1.37
N GLY A 18 -11.22 -8.24 2.06
CA GLY A 18 -11.30 -9.65 1.70
C GLY A 18 -10.46 -10.04 0.48
N ASP A 19 -9.52 -9.18 0.06
CA ASP A 19 -8.58 -9.53 -1.01
C ASP A 19 -7.36 -10.26 -0.43
N SER A 20 -7.23 -11.54 -0.78
CA SER A 20 -6.29 -12.46 -0.14
C SER A 20 -4.84 -11.97 -0.22
N ALA A 21 -4.19 -11.83 0.96
CA ALA A 21 -2.79 -11.44 1.02
C ALA A 21 -1.89 -12.50 0.38
N GLU A 22 -2.23 -13.79 0.53
CA GLU A 22 -1.51 -14.89 -0.12
C GLU A 22 -1.57 -14.78 -1.65
N ARG A 23 -2.76 -14.51 -2.22
CA ARG A 23 -2.94 -14.27 -3.65
C ARG A 23 -2.06 -13.11 -4.12
N ILE A 24 -2.21 -11.95 -3.47
CA ILE A 24 -1.49 -10.71 -3.80
C ILE A 24 0.02 -10.96 -3.80
N MET A 25 0.55 -11.52 -2.71
CA MET A 25 1.99 -11.74 -2.58
C MET A 25 2.51 -12.79 -3.56
N THR A 26 1.72 -13.82 -3.87
CA THR A 26 2.08 -14.82 -4.89
C THR A 26 2.19 -14.19 -6.27
N GLU A 27 1.20 -13.37 -6.65
CA GLU A 27 1.19 -12.68 -7.94
C GLU A 27 2.32 -11.64 -8.05
N VAL A 28 2.57 -10.86 -6.99
CA VAL A 28 3.69 -9.91 -6.94
C VAL A 28 5.03 -10.65 -7.07
N ASN A 29 5.21 -11.78 -6.40
CA ASN A 29 6.44 -12.58 -6.51
C ASN A 29 6.63 -13.19 -7.90
N ALA A 30 5.54 -13.59 -8.57
CA ALA A 30 5.59 -14.22 -9.88
C ALA A 30 5.72 -13.22 -11.04
N PHE A 31 5.00 -12.10 -10.97
CA PHE A 31 4.80 -11.16 -12.07
C PHE A 31 5.38 -9.77 -11.80
N GLY A 32 5.82 -9.52 -10.56
CA GLY A 32 6.34 -8.23 -10.13
C GLY A 32 5.28 -7.21 -9.73
N ASP A 33 3.99 -7.51 -9.91
CA ASP A 33 2.84 -6.68 -9.52
C ASP A 33 1.53 -7.50 -9.55
N THR A 34 0.45 -6.92 -9.02
CA THR A 34 -0.93 -7.41 -9.16
C THR A 34 -1.91 -6.25 -9.19
N GLU A 35 -3.08 -6.49 -9.79
CA GLU A 35 -4.19 -5.56 -9.75
C GLU A 35 -5.03 -5.76 -8.48
N VAL A 36 -5.37 -4.64 -7.84
CA VAL A 36 -6.23 -4.52 -6.68
C VAL A 36 -7.27 -3.44 -6.98
N ASP A 37 -8.51 -3.62 -6.54
CA ASP A 37 -9.53 -2.60 -6.77
C ASP A 37 -9.08 -1.26 -6.14
N SER A 38 -9.09 -0.21 -6.96
CA SER A 38 -8.73 1.14 -6.54
C SER A 38 -9.50 1.63 -5.30
N ILE A 39 -10.72 1.13 -5.07
CA ILE A 39 -11.50 1.48 -3.88
C ILE A 39 -10.92 0.85 -2.61
N PHE A 40 -10.32 -0.34 -2.70
CA PHE A 40 -9.73 -1.03 -1.55
C PHE A 40 -8.55 -0.26 -0.98
N PHE A 41 -7.74 0.38 -1.83
CA PHE A 41 -6.70 1.29 -1.35
C PHE A 41 -7.28 2.44 -0.52
N LEU A 42 -8.45 2.97 -0.88
CA LEU A 42 -9.12 4.03 -0.12
C LEU A 42 -9.75 3.52 1.18
N GLU A 43 -10.10 2.24 1.26
CA GLU A 43 -10.66 1.64 2.47
C GLU A 43 -9.58 1.41 3.54
N ILE A 44 -8.37 1.06 3.12
CA ILE A 44 -7.27 0.76 4.04
C ILE A 44 -6.43 1.96 4.45
N ILE A 45 -6.59 3.15 3.82
CA ILE A 45 -5.72 4.30 4.12
C ILE A 45 -5.83 4.77 5.55
N GLY A 46 -7.04 4.91 6.11
CA GLY A 46 -7.22 5.44 7.46
C GLY A 46 -6.49 4.58 8.50
N PRO A 47 -6.74 3.26 8.52
CA PRO A 47 -5.99 2.35 9.37
C PRO A 47 -4.47 2.36 9.15
N LEU A 48 -4.01 2.46 7.89
CA LEU A 48 -2.59 2.56 7.58
C LEU A 48 -1.95 3.87 8.05
N GLU A 49 -2.65 5.00 7.90
CA GLU A 49 -2.21 6.32 8.38
C GLU A 49 -2.09 6.32 9.91
N ASP A 50 -3.07 5.75 10.62
CA ASP A 50 -3.08 5.65 12.07
C ASP A 50 -1.90 4.80 12.59
N GLU A 51 -1.63 3.65 11.96
CA GLU A 51 -0.56 2.76 12.39
C GLU A 51 0.84 3.27 12.02
N LEU A 52 1.00 3.77 10.80
CA LEU A 52 2.31 4.20 10.27
C LEU A 52 2.62 5.66 10.62
N GLY A 53 1.62 6.41 11.07
CA GLY A 53 1.68 7.84 11.36
C GLY A 53 2.09 8.67 10.15
N VAL A 54 1.59 8.33 8.97
CA VAL A 54 1.79 9.08 7.71
C VAL A 54 0.48 9.71 7.29
N THR A 55 0.52 10.65 6.36
CA THR A 55 -0.68 11.18 5.72
C THR A 55 -0.61 10.92 4.23
N VAL A 56 -1.58 10.16 3.72
CA VAL A 56 -1.76 9.80 2.31
C VAL A 56 -2.85 10.68 1.73
N LYS A 57 -2.50 11.53 0.77
CA LYS A 57 -3.52 12.32 0.07
C LYS A 57 -4.25 11.43 -0.92
N VAL A 58 -5.57 11.40 -0.84
CA VAL A 58 -6.44 10.66 -1.79
C VAL A 58 -6.12 10.98 -3.26
N LYS A 59 -5.74 12.24 -3.56
CA LYS A 59 -5.31 12.66 -4.90
C LYS A 59 -4.07 11.89 -5.37
N ASP A 60 -3.14 11.57 -4.48
CA ASP A 60 -1.91 10.86 -4.82
C ASP A 60 -2.22 9.39 -5.16
N ILE A 61 -3.22 8.78 -4.53
CA ILE A 61 -3.70 7.43 -4.88
C ILE A 61 -4.30 7.43 -6.29
N HIS A 62 -5.27 8.32 -6.55
CA HIS A 62 -5.89 8.41 -7.89
C HIS A 62 -4.90 8.72 -9.01
N SER A 63 -3.84 9.48 -8.72
CA SER A 63 -2.86 9.89 -9.74
C SER A 63 -1.79 8.83 -10.00
N ASN A 64 -1.38 8.09 -8.96
CA ASN A 64 -0.17 7.27 -9.01
C ASN A 64 -0.41 5.77 -8.89
N VAL A 65 -1.58 5.30 -8.44
CA VAL A 65 -1.76 3.90 -8.05
C VAL A 65 -2.51 3.09 -9.09
N LYS A 66 -3.50 3.67 -9.80
CA LYS A 66 -4.20 3.06 -10.96
C LYS A 66 -4.44 1.54 -10.88
N SER A 67 -4.87 1.05 -9.70
CA SER A 67 -5.07 -0.37 -9.38
C SER A 67 -3.82 -1.25 -9.21
N SER A 68 -2.61 -0.74 -9.40
CA SER A 68 -1.34 -1.43 -9.12
C SER A 68 -1.03 -1.46 -7.62
N PHE A 69 -0.92 -2.68 -7.08
CA PHE A 69 -0.47 -2.90 -5.71
C PHE A 69 0.95 -2.39 -5.49
N LYS A 70 1.84 -2.61 -6.45
CA LYS A 70 3.22 -2.15 -6.36
C LYS A 70 3.28 -0.62 -6.31
N GLU A 71 2.58 0.09 -7.19
CA GLU A 71 2.57 1.56 -7.19
C GLU A 71 2.04 2.12 -5.87
N PHE A 72 1.03 1.49 -5.27
CA PHE A 72 0.57 1.83 -3.92
C PHE A 72 1.68 1.64 -2.87
N CYS A 73 2.36 0.50 -2.89
CA CYS A 73 3.46 0.24 -1.96
C CYS A 73 4.64 1.21 -2.15
N GLU A 74 4.94 1.64 -3.38
CA GLU A 74 5.96 2.65 -3.68
C GLU A 74 5.57 4.02 -3.12
N LEU A 75 4.30 4.41 -3.26
CA LEU A 75 3.77 5.63 -2.64
C LEU A 75 3.93 5.60 -1.12
N MET A 76 3.58 4.50 -0.47
CA MET A 76 3.72 4.34 0.98
C MET A 76 5.18 4.37 1.44
N ASP A 77 6.08 3.67 0.73
CA ASP A 77 7.52 3.68 1.03
C ASP A 77 8.12 5.09 0.89
N LYS A 78 7.67 5.87 -0.10
CA LYS A 78 8.06 7.27 -0.27
C LYS A 78 7.62 8.13 0.91
N LEU A 79 6.34 8.06 1.30
CA LEU A 79 5.80 8.85 2.42
C LEU A 79 6.49 8.50 3.75
N LEU A 80 6.81 7.23 3.96
CA LEU A 80 7.55 6.77 5.14
C LEU A 80 8.99 7.31 5.18
N LYS A 81 9.65 7.44 4.02
CA LYS A 81 11.00 8.03 3.92
C LYS A 81 10.97 9.53 4.18
N GLU A 82 10.03 10.24 3.58
CA GLU A 82 9.86 11.69 3.80
C GLU A 82 9.63 12.01 5.28
N LYS A 83 8.84 11.20 5.98
CA LYS A 83 8.69 11.29 7.45
C LYS A 83 9.99 11.04 8.22
N GLY A 84 10.85 10.14 7.73
CA GLY A 84 12.12 9.81 8.38
C GLY A 84 13.19 10.89 8.25
N ASP A 85 13.08 11.76 7.23
CA ASP A 85 14.03 12.85 6.97
C ASP A 85 13.73 14.12 7.79
N ASP A 86 12.54 14.23 8.41
CA ASP A 86 12.17 15.36 9.30
C ASP A 86 12.83 15.32 10.70
N LEU A 87 13.78 14.39 10.94
CA LEU A 87 14.49 14.21 12.22
C LEU A 87 16.01 14.49 12.16
N ASN A 88 16.53 15.13 11.11
CA ASN A 88 17.93 15.58 11.05
C ASN A 88 18.06 17.10 10.99
#